data_AF-A0A7X9FD05-F1
#
_entry.id   AF-A0A7X9FD05-F1
#
_cell.length_a   1.000
_cell.length_b   1.000
_cell.length_c   1.000
_cell.angle_alpha   90.00
_cell.angle_beta   90.00
_cell.angle_gamma   90.00
#
_symmetry.space_group_name_H-M   'P 1'
#
loop_
_entity.id
_entity.type
_entity.pdbx_description
1 polymer ?
#
loop_
_entity_poly.entity_id
_entity_poly.type
_entity_poly.pdbx_seq_one_letter_code
_entity_poly.pdbx_strand_id
1 'polypeptide(L)'
;MLIFANGVVSGQPVVETDEPAGNPVTYGAESDFSSRDVWHGIVCSSAGVMQNCTWASVGPLTGEVWVNCDLAAEPEVRRLYEYDFVTYLAWSYRSVSLETAVLAYVYPDQPETPNTIEASFDLSWTANRIQPFMIYTFDIKAYSGASFGEVGLRSAWEMGETVCLETAAGIGWGSTRFNETYIGTSQRALNMASAEAAVTWNWRSGLYIRPHLLATRLLDDRLRALVDHPSYIQIGMAVGGEF
;
A
#
# COMPACT_ATOMS: atom_id res chain seq x y z
N MET A 1 -2.46 -2.78 13.26
CA MET A 1 -2.63 -2.04 11.98
C MET A 1 -1.95 -2.82 10.86
N LEU A 2 -2.60 -3.10 9.71
CA LEU A 2 -2.04 -3.98 8.68
C LEU A 2 -1.72 -3.16 7.42
N ILE A 3 -0.49 -3.14 6.92
CA ILE A 3 -0.13 -2.27 5.77
C ILE A 3 0.18 -3.12 4.54
N PHE A 4 -0.57 -3.00 3.44
CA PHE A 4 -0.25 -3.69 2.19
C PHE A 4 0.87 -2.95 1.44
N ALA A 5 1.56 -3.64 0.54
CA ALA A 5 2.64 -3.12 -0.32
C ALA A 5 2.26 -1.88 -1.17
N ASN A 6 0.98 -1.49 -1.19
CA ASN A 6 0.47 -0.27 -1.83
C ASN A 6 0.16 0.88 -0.83
N GLY A 7 0.70 0.84 0.39
CA GLY A 7 0.39 1.83 1.44
C GLY A 7 -1.06 1.77 1.94
N VAL A 8 -1.77 0.66 1.70
CA VAL A 8 -3.13 0.48 2.19
C VAL A 8 -3.04 -0.05 3.61
N VAL A 9 -3.39 0.80 4.57
CA VAL A 9 -3.64 0.37 5.93
C VAL A 9 -4.99 -0.34 5.98
N SER A 10 -4.98 -1.66 6.06
CA SER A 10 -6.04 -2.45 6.67
C SER A 10 -6.17 -2.03 8.13
N GLY A 11 -6.99 -0.98 8.31
CA GLY A 11 -7.47 -0.54 9.60
C GLY A 11 -8.30 -1.66 10.22
N GLN A 12 -7.84 -2.19 11.34
CA GLN A 12 -8.77 -2.83 12.27
C GLN A 12 -9.87 -1.80 12.58
N PRO A 13 -11.15 -2.20 12.67
CA PRO A 13 -12.20 -1.29 13.05
C PRO A 13 -11.84 -0.67 14.40
N VAL A 14 -11.83 0.67 14.46
CA VAL A 14 -11.73 1.39 15.73
C VAL A 14 -12.94 0.97 16.56
N VAL A 15 -12.70 0.10 17.54
CA VAL A 15 -13.70 -0.25 18.53
C VAL A 15 -13.93 1.01 19.36
N GLU A 16 -15.13 1.59 19.27
CA GLU A 16 -15.60 2.57 20.25
C GLU A 16 -15.60 1.90 21.62
N THR A 17 -14.55 2.11 22.40
CA THR A 17 -14.53 1.82 23.83
C THR A 17 -14.76 3.12 24.58
N ASP A 18 -15.91 3.22 25.26
CA ASP A 18 -16.12 4.22 26.29
C ASP A 18 -15.05 4.07 27.39
N GLU A 19 -14.43 5.21 27.78
CA GLU A 19 -13.47 5.50 28.87
C GLU A 19 -11.95 5.59 28.51
N PRO A 20 -11.12 6.30 29.32
CA PRO A 20 -11.14 7.72 29.68
C PRO A 20 -9.82 8.47 29.31
N ALA A 21 -9.89 9.81 29.19
CA ALA A 21 -8.80 10.80 29.18
C ALA A 21 -7.46 10.46 28.47
N GLY A 22 -7.42 10.70 27.16
CA GLY A 22 -6.22 10.77 26.34
C GLY A 22 -6.14 9.62 25.35
N ASN A 23 -6.14 9.90 24.04
CA ASN A 23 -5.94 8.86 23.03
C ASN A 23 -4.52 8.29 23.23
N PRO A 24 -4.35 7.01 23.62
CA PRO A 24 -3.03 6.43 23.80
C PRO A 24 -2.27 6.49 22.48
N VAL A 25 -0.98 6.81 22.55
CA VAL A 25 -0.09 6.73 21.39
C VAL A 25 0.21 5.26 21.15
N THR A 26 -0.06 4.77 19.95
CA THR A 26 0.41 3.46 19.47
C THR A 26 1.51 3.66 18.43
N TYR A 27 2.43 2.72 18.32
CA TYR A 27 3.51 2.81 17.34
C TYR A 27 4.01 1.44 16.92
N GLY A 28 4.71 1.40 15.80
CA GLY A 28 5.27 0.16 15.30
C GLY A 28 6.36 0.36 14.27
N ALA A 29 6.97 -0.76 13.91
CA ALA A 29 7.96 -0.84 12.85
C ALA A 29 7.84 -2.18 12.13
N GLU A 30 8.05 -2.17 10.82
CA GLU A 30 8.02 -3.34 9.95
C GLU A 30 9.18 -3.26 8.94
N SER A 31 9.80 -4.39 8.65
CA SER A 31 10.63 -4.57 7.47
C SER A 31 9.96 -5.62 6.56
N ASP A 32 9.58 -5.21 5.36
CA ASP A 32 9.09 -6.11 4.32
C ASP A 32 10.21 -6.47 3.34
N PHE A 33 10.34 -7.76 3.04
CA PHE A 33 11.26 -8.30 2.05
C PHE A 33 10.45 -8.84 0.89
N SER A 34 10.48 -8.14 -0.23
CA SER A 34 9.64 -8.44 -1.39
C SER A 34 10.49 -8.76 -2.62
N SER A 35 10.02 -9.70 -3.44
CA SER A 35 10.70 -10.13 -4.68
C SER A 35 10.79 -9.06 -5.77
N ARG A 36 10.06 -7.95 -5.62
CA ARG A 36 9.94 -6.81 -6.56
C ARG A 36 9.32 -5.62 -5.83
N ASP A 37 9.51 -4.43 -6.37
CA ASP A 37 8.77 -3.23 -5.97
C ASP A 37 7.66 -2.93 -6.99
N VAL A 38 6.47 -2.64 -6.49
CA VAL A 38 5.25 -2.47 -7.28
C VAL A 38 4.46 -1.29 -6.74
N TRP A 39 4.06 -0.38 -7.62
CA TRP A 39 3.26 0.79 -7.29
C TRP A 39 2.12 0.96 -8.29
N HIS A 40 0.87 0.99 -7.82
CA HIS A 40 -0.34 1.08 -8.66
C HIS A 40 -0.37 0.07 -9.82
N GLY A 41 0.15 -1.14 -9.58
CA GLY A 41 0.24 -2.20 -10.57
C GLY A 41 1.42 -2.11 -11.53
N ILE A 42 2.26 -1.09 -11.43
CA ILE A 42 3.46 -0.89 -12.23
C ILE A 42 4.66 -1.45 -11.47
N VAL A 43 5.51 -2.23 -12.14
CA VAL A 43 6.75 -2.74 -11.55
C VAL A 43 7.78 -1.62 -11.54
N CYS A 44 8.11 -1.09 -10.36
CA CYS A 44 9.14 -0.08 -10.17
C CYS A 44 10.54 -0.70 -10.15
N SER A 45 10.67 -1.90 -9.56
CA SER A 45 11.89 -2.70 -9.60
C SER A 45 11.55 -4.17 -9.76
N SER A 46 12.24 -4.86 -10.67
CA SER A 46 12.12 -6.32 -10.86
C SER A 46 13.05 -7.13 -9.96
N ALA A 47 13.88 -6.44 -9.16
CA ALA A 47 14.81 -7.04 -8.21
C ALA A 47 14.22 -7.14 -6.80
N GLY A 48 14.85 -7.95 -5.95
CA GLY A 48 14.45 -8.03 -4.54
C GLY A 48 14.63 -6.68 -3.84
N VAL A 49 13.64 -6.29 -3.05
CA VAL A 49 13.61 -5.03 -2.30
C VAL A 49 13.33 -5.26 -0.82
N MET A 50 13.84 -4.36 0.00
CA MET A 50 13.49 -4.25 1.41
C MET A 50 12.82 -2.90 1.64
N GLN A 51 11.61 -2.92 2.20
CA GLN A 51 10.81 -1.74 2.49
C GLN A 51 10.63 -1.65 4.00
N ASN A 52 11.24 -0.65 4.62
CA ASN A 52 11.09 -0.44 6.06
C ASN A 52 10.02 0.60 6.32
N CYS A 53 9.10 0.30 7.23
CA CYS A 53 8.08 1.21 7.70
C CYS A 53 8.25 1.46 9.20
N THR A 54 8.12 2.70 9.63
CA THR A 54 7.89 3.05 11.02
C THR A 54 6.68 3.95 11.11
N TRP A 55 5.84 3.76 12.11
CA TRP A 55 4.58 4.49 12.24
C TRP A 55 4.24 4.81 13.68
N ALA A 56 3.42 5.85 13.86
CA ALA A 56 2.82 6.21 15.13
C ALA A 56 1.42 6.78 14.93
N SER A 57 0.51 6.50 15.87
CA SER A 57 -0.88 6.90 15.79
C SER A 57 -1.36 7.55 17.08
N VAL A 58 -2.23 8.55 16.95
CA VAL A 58 -2.96 9.18 18.05
C VAL A 58 -4.42 9.38 17.65
N GLY A 59 -5.30 8.52 18.16
CA GLY A 59 -6.70 8.51 17.76
C GLY A 59 -6.85 8.19 16.28
N PRO A 60 -7.54 9.02 15.47
CA PRO A 60 -7.76 8.74 14.05
C PRO A 60 -6.56 9.11 13.16
N LEU A 61 -5.53 9.77 13.71
CA LEU A 61 -4.37 10.25 12.96
C LEU A 61 -3.22 9.26 13.05
N THR A 62 -2.67 8.85 11.90
CA THR A 62 -1.47 8.02 11.79
C THR A 62 -0.43 8.72 10.92
N GLY A 63 0.83 8.72 11.35
CA GLY A 63 1.97 9.14 10.54
C GLY A 63 2.91 7.96 10.30
N GLU A 64 3.42 7.84 9.07
CA GLU A 64 4.32 6.78 8.64
C GLU A 64 5.52 7.33 7.88
N VAL A 65 6.64 6.61 7.99
CA VAL A 65 7.83 6.81 7.18
C VAL A 65 8.22 5.48 6.57
N TRP A 66 8.31 5.45 5.24
CA TRP A 66 8.80 4.33 4.46
C TRP A 66 10.20 4.61 3.91
N VAL A 67 11.01 3.56 3.84
CA VAL A 67 12.35 3.60 3.27
C VAL A 67 12.54 2.37 2.38
N ASN A 68 12.71 2.59 1.08
CA ASN A 68 12.85 1.52 0.09
C ASN A 68 14.32 1.31 -0.28
N CYS A 69 14.77 0.06 -0.27
CA CYS A 69 16.14 -0.35 -0.53
C CYS A 69 16.19 -1.50 -1.54
N ASP A 70 17.02 -1.35 -2.58
CA ASP A 70 17.31 -2.44 -3.52
C ASP A 70 18.29 -3.43 -2.89
N LEU A 71 17.85 -4.69 -2.73
CA LEU A 71 18.66 -5.78 -2.17
C LEU A 71 19.59 -6.44 -3.19
N ALA A 72 19.31 -6.29 -4.49
CA ALA A 72 20.13 -6.83 -5.56
C ALA A 72 21.29 -5.90 -5.96
N ALA A 73 21.23 -4.63 -5.55
CA ALA A 73 22.37 -3.73 -5.67
C ALA A 73 23.58 -4.28 -4.89
N GLU A 74 24.77 -4.10 -5.46
CA GLU A 74 26.04 -4.49 -4.84
C GLU A 74 26.12 -3.96 -3.39
N PRO A 75 26.66 -4.71 -2.41
CA PRO A 75 26.65 -4.30 -0.99
C PRO A 75 27.22 -2.90 -0.73
N GLU A 76 28.23 -2.50 -1.50
CA GLU A 76 28.86 -1.17 -1.44
C GLU A 76 28.00 -0.05 -2.05
N VAL A 77 26.93 -0.44 -2.77
CA VAL A 77 26.04 0.42 -3.57
C VAL A 77 24.57 0.15 -3.22
N ARG A 78 24.25 -0.56 -2.13
CA ARG A 78 22.86 -0.70 -1.64
C ARG A 78 22.31 0.70 -1.39
N ARG A 79 21.44 1.15 -2.30
CA ARG A 79 20.94 2.50 -2.33
C ARG A 79 19.54 2.52 -1.74
N LEU A 80 19.37 3.36 -0.73
CA LEU A 80 18.06 3.85 -0.37
C LEU A 80 17.62 4.74 -1.51
N TYR A 81 16.61 4.34 -2.27
CA TYR A 81 16.24 5.04 -3.51
C TYR A 81 15.02 5.94 -3.35
N GLU A 82 14.26 5.77 -2.26
CA GLU A 82 13.01 6.46 -2.00
C GLU A 82 12.69 6.52 -0.50
N TYR A 83 12.15 7.66 -0.08
CA TYR A 83 11.53 7.86 1.23
C TYR A 83 10.09 8.32 1.03
N ASP A 84 9.16 7.70 1.73
CA ASP A 84 7.75 8.08 1.67
C ASP A 84 7.30 8.54 3.05
N PHE A 85 6.72 9.73 3.11
CA PHE A 85 6.10 10.26 4.30
C PHE A 85 4.60 10.21 4.10
N VAL A 86 3.91 9.41 4.90
CA VAL A 86 2.47 9.27 4.79
C VAL A 86 1.77 9.74 6.05
N THR A 87 0.66 10.45 5.88
CA THR A 87 -0.22 10.81 6.99
C THR A 87 -1.64 10.41 6.63
N TYR A 88 -2.26 9.61 7.49
CA TYR A 88 -3.61 9.09 7.34
C TYR A 88 -4.53 9.69 8.38
N LEU A 89 -5.79 9.84 8.00
CA LEU A 89 -6.88 10.19 8.89
C LEU A 89 -8.05 9.25 8.62
N ALA A 90 -8.39 8.42 9.61
CA ALA A 90 -9.37 7.36 9.47
C ALA A 90 -10.64 7.64 10.28
N TRP A 91 -11.79 7.42 9.65
CA TRP A 91 -13.10 7.54 10.29
C TRP A 91 -13.99 6.37 9.90
N SER A 92 -14.80 5.91 10.85
CA SER A 92 -15.82 4.90 10.58
C SER A 92 -17.17 5.40 11.09
N TYR A 93 -18.20 5.25 10.28
CA TYR A 93 -19.58 5.53 10.66
C TYR A 93 -20.50 4.42 10.17
N ARG A 94 -21.12 3.71 11.11
CA ARG A 94 -21.92 2.50 10.85
C ARG A 94 -21.08 1.48 10.07
N SER A 95 -21.54 1.07 8.90
CA SER A 95 -20.89 0.07 8.05
C SER A 95 -20.04 0.70 6.93
N VAL A 96 -19.63 1.95 7.09
CA VAL A 96 -18.78 2.67 6.13
C VAL A 96 -17.53 3.13 6.86
N SER A 97 -16.37 2.86 6.27
CA SER A 97 -15.08 3.39 6.69
C SER A 97 -14.49 4.25 5.59
N LEU A 98 -13.90 5.38 5.98
CA LEU A 98 -13.18 6.30 5.11
C LEU A 98 -11.82 6.57 5.72
N GLU A 99 -10.78 6.33 4.97
CA GLU A 99 -9.43 6.80 5.24
C GLU A 99 -9.04 7.82 4.17
N THR A 100 -8.42 8.91 4.60
CA THR A 100 -7.81 9.88 3.69
C THR A 100 -6.34 10.00 4.01
N ALA A 101 -5.49 10.09 2.98
CA ALA A 101 -4.05 10.16 3.17
C ALA A 101 -3.40 11.24 2.31
N VAL A 102 -2.26 11.74 2.78
CA VAL A 102 -1.29 12.52 2.00
C VAL A 102 0.02 11.75 2.00
N LEU A 103 0.53 11.44 0.81
CA LEU A 103 1.75 10.68 0.57
C LEU A 103 2.78 11.60 -0.08
N ALA A 104 3.93 11.80 0.56
CA ALA A 104 5.02 12.60 -0.01
C ALA A 104 6.21 11.71 -0.32
N TYR A 105 6.57 11.64 -1.61
CA TYR A 105 7.63 10.79 -2.11
C TYR A 105 8.90 11.62 -2.37
N VAL A 106 10.03 11.13 -1.86
CA VAL A 106 11.34 11.79 -1.97
C VAL A 106 12.36 10.84 -2.58
N TYR A 107 12.98 11.26 -3.68
CA TYR A 107 13.94 10.46 -4.45
C TYR A 107 15.34 11.08 -4.39
N PRO A 108 16.11 10.86 -3.30
CA PRO A 108 17.37 11.57 -3.03
C PRO A 108 18.44 11.35 -4.11
N ASP A 109 18.52 10.14 -4.64
CA ASP A 109 19.58 9.69 -5.56
C ASP A 109 19.08 9.53 -7.01
N GLN A 110 17.92 10.13 -7.33
CA GLN A 110 17.32 10.09 -8.66
C GLN A 110 17.05 11.53 -9.15
N PRO A 111 18.06 12.27 -9.63
CA PRO A 111 17.91 13.69 -9.98
C PRO A 111 16.91 13.95 -11.12
N GLU A 112 16.64 12.94 -11.95
CA GLU A 112 15.66 13.01 -13.04
C GLU A 112 14.22 12.72 -12.56
N THR A 113 14.05 12.23 -11.33
CA THR A 113 12.74 11.90 -10.73
C THR A 113 12.34 12.98 -9.72
N PRO A 114 11.39 13.86 -10.06
CA PRO A 114 10.96 14.91 -9.14
C PRO A 114 10.21 14.34 -7.93
N ASN A 115 10.54 14.85 -6.73
CA ASN A 115 9.76 14.59 -5.51
C ASN A 115 8.31 15.04 -5.69
N THR A 116 7.36 14.16 -5.41
CA THR A 116 5.94 14.44 -5.59
C THR A 116 5.12 14.28 -4.30
N ILE A 117 3.85 14.69 -4.37
CA ILE A 117 2.87 14.51 -3.30
C ILE A 117 1.57 14.01 -3.94
N GLU A 118 0.99 12.99 -3.34
CA GLU A 118 -0.32 12.47 -3.69
C GLU A 118 -1.30 12.62 -2.53
N ALA A 119 -2.56 12.82 -2.88
CA ALA A 119 -3.68 12.65 -1.96
C ALA A 119 -4.41 11.36 -2.31
N SER A 120 -4.83 10.63 -1.29
CA SER A 120 -5.55 9.36 -1.44
C SER A 120 -6.79 9.32 -0.56
N PHE A 121 -7.77 8.55 -0.97
CA PHE A 121 -8.85 8.09 -0.09
C PHE A 121 -9.17 6.61 -0.32
N ASP A 122 -9.37 5.89 0.77
CA ASP A 122 -9.89 4.52 0.80
C ASP A 122 -11.30 4.55 1.42
N LEU A 123 -12.30 4.15 0.66
CA LEU A 123 -13.67 3.96 1.09
C LEU A 123 -13.99 2.47 1.15
N SER A 124 -14.52 1.98 2.27
CA SER A 124 -14.91 0.59 2.43
C SER A 124 -16.28 0.39 3.08
N TRP A 125 -16.95 -0.69 2.70
CA TRP A 125 -18.19 -1.13 3.34
C TRP A 125 -17.92 -2.32 4.26
N THR A 126 -17.94 -2.05 5.56
CA THR A 126 -17.55 -2.98 6.63
C THR A 126 -18.71 -3.82 7.18
N ALA A 127 -19.86 -3.85 6.49
CA ALA A 127 -21.07 -4.56 6.95
C ALA A 127 -20.91 -6.09 7.00
N ASN A 128 -19.97 -6.64 6.24
CA ASN A 128 -19.82 -8.08 6.02
C ASN A 128 -18.35 -8.50 6.06
N ARG A 129 -18.11 -9.83 6.13
CA ARG A 129 -16.76 -10.42 6.04
C ARG A 129 -16.05 -10.11 4.72
N ILE A 130 -16.83 -9.95 3.65
CA ILE A 130 -16.34 -9.50 2.35
C ILE A 130 -16.74 -8.04 2.22
N GLN A 131 -15.75 -7.18 2.10
CA GLN A 131 -15.89 -5.74 2.14
C GLN A 131 -15.58 -5.16 0.77
N PRO A 132 -16.58 -4.61 0.08
CA PRO A 132 -16.34 -3.76 -1.08
C PRO A 132 -15.46 -2.58 -0.70
N PHE A 133 -14.53 -2.23 -1.58
CA PHE A 133 -13.68 -1.07 -1.41
C PHE A 133 -13.52 -0.26 -2.69
N MET A 134 -13.15 1.00 -2.51
CA MET A 134 -12.64 1.90 -3.53
C MET A 134 -11.44 2.65 -2.97
N ILE A 135 -10.31 2.58 -3.67
CA ILE A 135 -9.15 3.42 -3.40
C ILE A 135 -9.01 4.40 -4.57
N TYR A 136 -8.66 5.64 -4.29
CA TYR A 136 -8.39 6.61 -5.33
C TYR A 136 -7.28 7.56 -4.90
N THR A 137 -6.23 7.61 -5.72
CA THR A 137 -5.04 8.42 -5.50
C THR A 137 -4.89 9.42 -6.64
N PHE A 138 -4.42 10.62 -6.33
CA PHE A 138 -4.10 11.62 -7.34
C PHE A 138 -2.93 12.50 -6.92
N ASP A 139 -2.07 12.78 -7.89
CA ASP A 139 -0.91 13.65 -7.73
C ASP A 139 -1.35 15.12 -7.65
N ILE A 140 -0.86 15.81 -6.62
CA ILE A 140 -1.15 17.22 -6.34
C ILE A 140 0.08 18.12 -6.52
N LYS A 141 1.21 17.57 -6.98
CA LYS A 141 2.48 18.29 -7.14
C LYS A 141 3.15 18.04 -8.48
N ALA A 142 4.08 17.08 -8.59
CA ALA A 142 4.98 16.98 -9.75
C ALA A 142 4.24 16.54 -11.03
N TYR A 143 3.19 15.72 -10.87
CA TYR A 143 2.44 15.14 -11.96
C TYR A 143 0.95 15.48 -11.88
N SER A 144 0.63 16.69 -11.44
CA SER A 144 -0.74 17.15 -11.20
C SER A 144 -1.73 16.73 -12.29
N GLY A 145 -2.83 16.09 -11.85
CA GLY A 145 -3.85 15.50 -12.72
C GLY A 145 -3.63 14.03 -13.08
N ALA A 146 -2.45 13.46 -12.77
CA ALA A 146 -2.28 12.01 -12.72
C ALA A 146 -3.12 11.45 -11.58
N SER A 147 -3.92 10.44 -11.86
CA SER A 147 -4.73 9.78 -10.85
C SER A 147 -4.92 8.30 -11.18
N PHE A 148 -5.02 7.51 -10.14
CA PHE A 148 -5.24 6.08 -10.20
C PHE A 148 -6.39 5.72 -9.26
N GLY A 149 -7.29 4.85 -9.72
CA GLY A 149 -8.36 4.31 -8.90
C GLY A 149 -8.37 2.80 -8.93
N GLU A 150 -8.83 2.20 -7.84
CA GLU A 150 -9.05 0.76 -7.73
C GLU A 150 -10.38 0.49 -7.04
N VAL A 151 -11.12 -0.51 -7.52
CA VAL A 151 -12.28 -1.05 -6.82
C VAL A 151 -12.15 -2.55 -6.70
N GLY A 152 -12.65 -3.09 -5.60
CA GLY A 152 -12.50 -4.51 -5.35
C GLY A 152 -13.27 -5.00 -4.15
N LEU A 153 -12.91 -6.21 -3.74
CA LEU A 153 -13.39 -6.88 -2.54
C LEU A 153 -12.18 -7.27 -1.69
N ARG A 154 -12.26 -7.02 -0.38
CA ARG A 154 -11.29 -7.54 0.60
C ARG A 154 -11.98 -8.37 1.67
N SER A 155 -11.23 -9.27 2.30
CA SER A 155 -11.72 -10.04 3.44
C SER A 155 -10.59 -10.31 4.43
N ALA A 156 -10.95 -10.38 5.71
CA ALA A 156 -10.06 -10.73 6.81
C ALA A 156 -10.69 -11.85 7.64
N TRP A 157 -9.89 -12.87 7.96
CA TRP A 157 -10.31 -14.07 8.68
C TRP A 157 -9.39 -14.32 9.85
N GLU A 158 -9.89 -14.05 11.05
CA GLU A 158 -9.23 -14.45 12.30
C GLU A 158 -9.33 -15.97 12.50
N MET A 159 -8.19 -16.63 12.62
CA MET A 159 -8.02 -18.07 12.81
C MET A 159 -7.42 -18.33 14.20
N GLY A 160 -8.27 -18.24 15.22
CA GLY A 160 -7.83 -18.26 16.62
C GLY A 160 -7.35 -16.88 17.07
N GLU A 161 -6.46 -16.82 18.06
CA GLU A 161 -6.00 -15.56 18.67
C GLU A 161 -4.73 -14.99 18.01
N THR A 162 -4.06 -15.76 17.15
CA THR A 162 -2.68 -15.46 16.71
C THR A 162 -2.53 -15.43 15.20
N VAL A 163 -3.55 -15.79 14.43
CA VAL A 163 -3.44 -15.93 12.98
C VAL A 163 -4.56 -15.14 12.31
N CYS A 164 -4.20 -14.27 11.38
CA CYS A 164 -5.16 -13.57 10.53
C CYS A 164 -4.83 -13.84 9.06
N LEU A 165 -5.81 -14.27 8.27
CA LEU A 165 -5.71 -14.38 6.81
C LEU A 165 -6.42 -13.19 6.18
N GLU A 166 -5.70 -12.44 5.37
CA GLU A 166 -6.24 -11.35 4.56
C GLU A 166 -6.19 -11.70 3.08
N THR A 167 -7.21 -11.28 2.35
CA THR A 167 -7.27 -11.45 0.89
C THR A 167 -7.91 -10.23 0.26
N ALA A 168 -7.44 -9.81 -0.92
CA ALA A 168 -8.12 -8.81 -1.73
C ALA A 168 -8.10 -9.19 -3.21
N ALA A 169 -9.04 -8.67 -3.98
CA ALA A 169 -9.00 -8.69 -5.43
C ALA A 169 -9.67 -7.45 -5.99
N GLY A 170 -9.07 -6.86 -7.02
CA GLY A 170 -9.49 -5.57 -7.54
C GLY A 170 -9.22 -5.37 -9.02
N ILE A 171 -9.78 -4.28 -9.54
CA ILE A 171 -9.51 -3.77 -10.88
C ILE A 171 -9.14 -2.29 -10.75
N GLY A 172 -8.02 -1.92 -11.35
CA GLY A 172 -7.48 -0.57 -11.32
C GLY A 172 -7.58 0.16 -12.67
N TRP A 173 -7.72 1.49 -12.63
CA TRP A 173 -7.73 2.36 -13.80
C TRP A 173 -6.88 3.61 -13.57
N GLY A 174 -6.11 3.98 -14.59
CA GLY A 174 -5.31 5.19 -14.62
C GLY A 174 -5.98 6.28 -15.45
N SER A 175 -5.82 7.54 -15.03
CA SER A 175 -6.16 8.68 -15.88
C SER A 175 -5.25 8.75 -17.11
N THR A 176 -5.65 9.54 -18.12
CA THR A 176 -4.78 9.85 -19.27
C THR A 176 -3.42 10.35 -18.78
N ARG A 177 -3.42 11.31 -17.86
CA ARG A 177 -2.21 11.91 -17.33
C ARG A 177 -1.36 10.90 -16.56
N PHE A 178 -1.99 10.00 -15.80
CA PHE A 178 -1.28 8.91 -15.12
C PHE A 178 -0.58 8.00 -16.13
N ASN A 179 -1.29 7.55 -17.17
CA ASN A 179 -0.72 6.66 -18.19
C ASN A 179 0.36 7.36 -19.02
N GLU A 180 0.25 8.66 -19.28
CA GLU A 180 1.29 9.44 -19.96
C GLU A 180 2.57 9.51 -19.14
N THR A 181 2.43 9.84 -17.85
CA THR A 181 3.55 10.01 -16.94
C THR A 181 4.27 8.69 -16.66
N TYR A 182 3.52 7.64 -16.31
CA TYR A 182 4.10 6.43 -15.70
C TYR A 182 4.20 5.23 -16.65
N ILE A 183 3.49 5.25 -17.79
CA ILE A 183 3.50 4.14 -18.77
C ILE A 183 3.96 4.63 -20.15
N GLY A 184 3.89 5.93 -20.44
CA GLY A 184 4.28 6.53 -21.71
C GLY A 184 3.17 6.55 -22.78
N THR A 185 1.89 6.58 -22.39
CA THR A 185 0.77 6.64 -23.34
C THR A 185 -0.38 7.54 -22.91
N SER A 186 -0.96 8.29 -23.86
CA SER A 186 -2.06 9.23 -23.64
C SER A 186 -3.46 8.60 -23.57
N GLN A 187 -3.53 7.28 -23.49
CA GLN A 187 -4.79 6.57 -23.52
C GLN A 187 -5.32 6.31 -22.12
N ARG A 188 -6.63 6.49 -21.92
CA ARG A 188 -7.31 5.98 -20.72
C ARG A 188 -7.51 4.48 -20.88
N ALA A 189 -7.33 3.73 -19.80
CA ALA A 189 -7.47 2.28 -19.82
C ALA A 189 -7.96 1.76 -18.47
N LEU A 190 -8.55 0.57 -18.50
CA LEU A 190 -8.51 -0.30 -17.33
C LEU A 190 -7.09 -0.86 -17.28
N ASN A 191 -6.35 -0.43 -16.27
CA ASN A 191 -4.93 -0.69 -16.17
C ASN A 191 -4.69 -2.12 -15.76
N MET A 192 -5.24 -2.55 -14.63
CA MET A 192 -4.87 -3.82 -14.01
C MET A 192 -6.04 -4.58 -13.41
N ALA A 193 -5.84 -5.89 -13.26
CA ALA A 193 -6.52 -6.71 -12.26
C ALA A 193 -5.48 -7.22 -11.25
N SER A 194 -5.85 -7.21 -9.97
CA SER A 194 -5.02 -7.59 -8.83
C SER A 194 -5.69 -8.69 -8.00
N ALA A 195 -4.89 -9.54 -7.37
CA ALA A 195 -5.30 -10.46 -6.33
C ALA A 195 -4.18 -10.58 -5.29
N GLU A 196 -4.54 -10.45 -4.02
CA GLU A 196 -3.62 -10.37 -2.90
C GLU A 196 -4.02 -11.37 -1.82
N ALA A 197 -3.03 -11.94 -1.13
CA ALA A 197 -3.25 -12.71 0.09
C ALA A 197 -2.07 -12.53 1.05
N ALA A 198 -2.37 -12.44 2.34
CA ALA A 198 -1.38 -12.35 3.41
C ALA A 198 -1.82 -13.18 4.62
N VAL A 199 -0.86 -13.79 5.32
CA VAL A 199 -1.11 -14.50 6.57
C VAL A 199 -0.26 -13.90 7.67
N THR A 200 -0.88 -13.26 8.64
CA THR A 200 -0.19 -12.65 9.78
C THR A 200 -0.18 -13.62 10.95
N TRP A 201 1.00 -13.98 11.43
CA TRP A 201 1.20 -14.71 12.69
C TRP A 201 1.69 -13.77 13.78
N ASN A 202 0.84 -13.52 14.76
CA ASN A 202 1.12 -12.66 15.92
C ASN A 202 1.68 -13.46 17.09
N TRP A 203 2.75 -12.95 17.70
CA TRP A 203 3.26 -13.41 18.98
C TRP A 203 2.77 -12.49 20.10
N ARG A 204 2.67 -13.04 21.32
CA ARG A 204 2.17 -12.33 22.52
C ARG A 204 2.97 -11.07 22.88
N SER A 205 4.17 -10.89 22.33
CA SER A 205 5.05 -9.74 22.56
C SER A 205 4.75 -8.54 21.64
N GLY A 206 3.68 -8.57 20.85
CA GLY A 206 3.38 -7.53 19.85
C GLY A 206 4.17 -7.68 18.55
N LEU A 207 4.96 -8.75 18.41
CA LEU A 207 5.72 -9.05 17.20
C LEU A 207 4.89 -9.91 16.24
N TYR A 208 5.18 -9.82 14.94
CA TYR A 208 4.57 -10.68 13.94
C TYR A 208 5.47 -10.99 12.75
N ILE A 209 5.13 -12.06 12.04
CA ILE A 209 5.57 -12.33 10.66
C ILE A 209 4.36 -12.37 9.75
N ARG A 210 4.55 -11.96 8.51
CA ARG A 210 3.48 -11.92 7.51
C ARG A 210 4.02 -12.26 6.13
N PRO A 211 4.07 -13.54 5.72
CA PRO A 211 4.20 -13.86 4.31
C PRO A 211 3.00 -13.32 3.53
N HIS A 212 3.27 -12.81 2.33
CA HIS A 212 2.25 -12.25 1.46
C HIS A 212 2.56 -12.52 -0.01
N LEU A 213 1.52 -12.39 -0.82
CA LEU A 213 1.57 -12.49 -2.28
C LEU A 213 0.66 -11.47 -2.93
N LEU A 214 1.10 -10.94 -4.06
CA LEU A 214 0.32 -10.11 -4.98
C LEU A 214 0.48 -10.69 -6.39
N ALA A 215 -0.64 -10.95 -7.05
CA ALA A 215 -0.71 -11.31 -8.45
C ALA A 215 -1.38 -10.18 -9.23
N THR A 216 -0.70 -9.67 -10.25
CA THR A 216 -1.21 -8.56 -11.06
C THR A 216 -1.13 -8.91 -12.54
N ARG A 217 -2.12 -8.43 -13.30
CA ARG A 217 -2.12 -8.46 -14.76
C ARG A 217 -2.65 -7.16 -15.34
N LEU A 218 -1.91 -6.58 -16.27
CA LEU A 218 -2.41 -5.48 -17.07
C LEU A 218 -3.49 -5.96 -18.05
N LEU A 219 -4.63 -5.28 -18.06
CA LEU A 219 -5.82 -5.70 -18.80
C LEU A 219 -5.79 -5.21 -20.25
N ASP A 220 -5.38 -3.98 -20.48
CA ASP A 220 -5.31 -3.37 -21.81
C ASP A 220 -4.09 -3.86 -22.63
N ASP A 221 -4.34 -4.31 -23.86
CA ASP A 221 -3.33 -4.87 -24.77
C ASP A 221 -2.22 -3.88 -25.13
N ARG A 222 -2.54 -2.59 -25.21
CA ARG A 222 -1.59 -1.54 -25.58
C ARG A 222 -0.71 -1.21 -24.39
N LEU A 223 -1.26 -1.13 -23.18
CA LEU A 223 -0.45 -1.01 -21.96
C LEU A 223 0.50 -2.20 -21.83
N ARG A 224 0.02 -3.42 -22.09
CA ARG A 224 0.87 -4.62 -22.06
C ARG A 224 2.03 -4.57 -23.05
N ALA A 225 1.87 -3.91 -24.19
CA ALA A 225 2.92 -3.79 -25.19
C ALA A 225 4.00 -2.76 -24.84
N LEU A 226 3.76 -1.92 -23.81
CA LEU A 226 4.65 -0.83 -23.41
C LEU A 226 5.49 -1.15 -22.16
N VAL A 227 5.23 -2.28 -21.49
CA VAL A 227 5.92 -2.65 -20.25
C VAL A 227 6.58 -4.01 -20.38
N ASP A 228 7.69 -4.19 -19.67
CA ASP A 228 8.44 -5.46 -19.66
C ASP A 228 7.70 -6.57 -18.90
N HIS A 229 6.89 -6.19 -17.91
CA HIS A 229 6.21 -7.11 -17.00
C HIS A 229 4.70 -6.88 -16.98
N PRO A 230 3.97 -7.26 -18.04
CA PRO A 230 2.52 -7.07 -18.12
C PRO A 230 1.72 -7.99 -17.19
N SER A 231 2.35 -9.02 -16.62
CA SER A 231 1.78 -9.90 -15.61
C SER A 231 2.89 -10.40 -14.72
N TYR A 232 2.65 -10.42 -13.41
CA TYR A 232 3.65 -10.85 -12.45
C TYR A 232 3.03 -11.35 -11.16
N ILE A 233 3.86 -12.05 -10.39
CA ILE A 233 3.60 -12.41 -9.00
C ILE A 233 4.73 -11.80 -8.18
N GLN A 234 4.36 -11.02 -7.17
CA GLN A 234 5.21 -10.62 -6.06
C GLN A 234 4.94 -11.57 -4.90
N ILE A 235 6.01 -12.08 -4.31
CA ILE A 235 5.98 -12.79 -3.04
C ILE A 235 6.86 -11.98 -2.09
N GLY A 236 6.41 -11.85 -0.84
CA GLY A 236 7.17 -11.18 0.18
C GLY A 236 6.95 -11.75 1.58
N MET A 237 7.70 -11.22 2.52
CA MET A 237 7.63 -11.56 3.94
C MET A 237 7.95 -10.32 4.75
N ALA A 238 6.94 -9.87 5.50
CA ALA A 238 7.08 -8.81 6.48
C ALA A 238 7.41 -9.38 7.86
N VAL A 239 8.26 -8.65 8.60
CA VAL A 239 8.57 -8.88 10.01
C VAL A 239 8.42 -7.56 10.73
N GLY A 240 7.60 -7.50 11.77
CA GLY A 240 7.32 -6.24 12.45
C GLY A 240 6.87 -6.40 13.88
N GLY A 241 6.54 -5.27 14.50
CA GLY A 241 5.91 -5.21 15.81
C GLY A 241 5.11 -3.93 16.04
N GLU A 242 4.11 -4.03 16.90
CA GLU A 242 3.16 -2.99 17.28
C GLU A 242 3.04 -2.93 18.82
N PHE A 243 3.06 -1.71 19.38
CA PHE A 243 3.15 -1.43 20.83
C PHE A 243 2.30 -0.25 21.28
#